data_AF-A0A1H8ZDS4-F1
#
_entry.id   AF-A0A1H8ZDS4-F1
#
_cell.length_a   1.000
_cell.length_b   1.000
_cell.length_c   1.000
_cell.angle_alpha   90.00
_cell.angle_beta   90.00
_cell.angle_gamma   90.00
#
_symmetry.space_group_name_H-M   'P 1'
#
loop_
_entity.id
_entity.type
_entity.pdbx_description
1 polymer ?
#
loop_
_entity_poly.entity_id
_entity_poly.type
_entity_poly.pdbx_seq_one_letter_code
_entity_poly.pdbx_strand_id
1 'polypeptide(L)'
;MSPEQPRRTSGAGSVGPVEVGRLTGAFDLLTVGQLDVIAQARRRCERLVARVRTDEQVERLEGLAPVMPLDERISLVAALKDVDDVDVVGPAEAAAGLGPKQAYLFTAEAPGATAEVLRPRSDAPALPAVAEVIVRTEASDPGVRVGYVPGGWDMFHIGHLRIIERARSLCDRLVVGVVTDEALVRAKGRPPMVTLAERAAVVDAISLVDDVVVDTSSNKLLAWEKVGFDVLFKGDDWRGTAKGDRLEAEMAQVGVELRYFPYTPHTSSTALRSVLAAR
;
A
#
# COMPACT_ATOMS: atom_id res chain seq x y z
N MET A 1 66.35 -9.49 4.75
CA MET A 1 65.43 -9.31 3.61
C MET A 1 64.53 -10.53 3.53
N SER A 2 63.33 -10.44 4.10
CA SER A 2 62.28 -11.45 3.95
C SER A 2 61.27 -10.94 2.93
N PRO A 3 60.81 -11.76 1.97
CA PRO A 3 59.89 -11.27 0.95
C PRO A 3 58.48 -11.13 1.53
N GLU A 4 57.91 -9.95 1.32
CA GLU A 4 56.56 -9.56 1.71
C GLU A 4 55.54 -10.35 0.85
N GLN A 5 54.67 -11.13 1.49
CA GLN A 5 53.54 -11.76 0.80
C GLN A 5 52.44 -10.73 0.56
N PRO A 6 51.85 -10.65 -0.65
CA PRO A 6 50.77 -9.72 -0.91
C PRO A 6 49.50 -10.18 -0.18
N ARG A 7 48.94 -9.28 0.64
CA ARG A 7 47.61 -9.43 1.23
C ARG A 7 46.59 -9.58 0.11
N ARG A 8 45.93 -10.74 0.05
CA ARG A 8 44.69 -10.90 -0.72
C ARG A 8 43.62 -10.05 -0.04
N THR A 9 43.35 -8.88 -0.61
CA THR A 9 42.11 -8.17 -0.35
C THR A 9 40.97 -9.02 -0.93
N SER A 10 40.16 -9.62 -0.07
CA SER A 10 38.87 -10.16 -0.46
C SER A 10 37.99 -8.97 -0.88
N GLY A 11 38.01 -8.66 -2.17
CA GLY A 11 37.01 -7.78 -2.76
C GLY A 11 35.65 -8.40 -2.48
N ALA A 12 34.83 -7.71 -1.68
CA ALA A 12 33.40 -7.91 -1.70
C ALA A 12 32.96 -7.54 -3.12
N GLY A 13 32.89 -8.54 -4.00
CA GLY A 13 32.26 -8.36 -5.30
C GLY A 13 30.85 -7.86 -5.02
N SER A 14 30.53 -6.66 -5.51
CA SER A 14 29.14 -6.24 -5.58
C SER A 14 28.47 -7.18 -6.57
N VAL A 15 27.96 -8.29 -6.06
CA VAL A 15 27.10 -9.20 -6.83
C VAL A 15 25.90 -8.34 -7.21
N GLY A 16 25.68 -8.15 -8.51
CA GLY A 16 24.53 -7.42 -9.03
C GLY A 16 23.21 -8.01 -8.54
N PRO A 17 22.08 -7.36 -8.85
CA PRO A 17 20.77 -7.91 -8.48
C PRO A 17 20.63 -9.35 -9.02
N VAL A 18 20.05 -10.23 -8.21
CA VAL A 18 19.73 -11.59 -8.64
C VAL A 18 18.52 -11.57 -9.58
N GLU A 19 18.39 -12.55 -10.47
CA GLU A 19 17.27 -12.59 -11.41
C GLU A 19 15.92 -12.61 -10.67
N VAL A 20 15.76 -13.51 -9.70
CA VAL A 20 14.55 -13.63 -8.87
C VAL A 20 14.89 -13.59 -7.38
N GLY A 21 14.21 -12.72 -6.65
CA GLY A 21 14.22 -12.66 -5.18
C GLY A 21 12.87 -13.09 -4.62
N ARG A 22 12.87 -13.82 -3.50
CA ARG A 22 11.67 -14.21 -2.76
C ARG A 22 11.66 -13.54 -1.39
N LEU A 23 10.62 -12.76 -1.10
CA LEU A 23 10.43 -12.11 0.20
C LEU A 23 9.25 -12.75 0.94
N THR A 24 9.56 -13.54 1.96
CA THR A 24 8.55 -14.24 2.76
C THR A 24 8.12 -13.43 3.96
N GLY A 25 6.83 -13.31 4.22
CA GLY A 25 6.29 -12.56 5.35
C GLY A 25 4.84 -12.86 5.66
N ALA A 26 4.37 -12.33 6.80
CA ALA A 26 2.94 -12.36 7.12
C ALA A 26 2.16 -11.33 6.29
N PHE A 27 2.73 -10.13 6.07
CA PHE A 27 2.07 -9.02 5.37
C PHE A 27 0.67 -8.72 5.90
N ASP A 28 0.52 -8.81 7.22
CA ASP A 28 -0.71 -8.48 7.91
C ASP A 28 -0.71 -6.98 8.26
N LEU A 29 -1.80 -6.28 7.89
CA LEU A 29 -1.97 -4.83 7.83
C LEU A 29 -0.79 -4.08 7.18
N LEU A 30 -0.97 -3.59 5.94
CA LEU A 30 0.10 -2.87 5.23
C LEU A 30 0.61 -1.65 6.02
N THR A 31 1.91 -1.63 6.29
CA THR A 31 2.62 -0.56 7.01
C THR A 31 3.81 -0.04 6.22
N VAL A 32 4.25 1.18 6.53
CA VAL A 32 5.48 1.76 5.93
C VAL A 32 6.73 0.94 6.23
N GLY A 33 6.77 0.23 7.37
CA GLY A 33 7.87 -0.69 7.69
C GLY A 33 7.92 -1.89 6.75
N GLN A 34 6.76 -2.44 6.37
CA GLN A 34 6.67 -3.49 5.34
C GLN A 34 7.10 -2.95 3.97
N LEU A 35 6.69 -1.74 3.61
CA LEU A 35 7.12 -1.11 2.35
C LEU A 35 8.64 -0.92 2.28
N ASP A 36 9.28 -0.49 3.37
CA ASP A 36 10.75 -0.38 3.41
C ASP A 36 11.42 -1.75 3.21
N VAL A 37 10.90 -2.82 3.84
CA VAL A 37 11.44 -4.18 3.65
C VAL A 37 11.24 -4.68 2.21
N ILE A 38 10.09 -4.40 1.60
CA ILE A 38 9.82 -4.72 0.20
C ILE A 38 10.79 -3.96 -0.71
N ALA A 39 11.00 -2.66 -0.49
CA ALA A 39 11.95 -1.86 -1.24
C ALA A 39 13.40 -2.35 -1.06
N GLN A 40 13.78 -2.80 0.14
CA GLN A 40 15.07 -3.45 0.39
C GLN A 40 15.24 -4.72 -0.45
N ALA A 41 14.21 -5.56 -0.55
CA ALA A 41 14.24 -6.78 -1.36
C ALA A 41 14.25 -6.46 -2.87
N ARG A 42 13.44 -5.50 -3.31
CA ARG A 42 13.35 -5.07 -4.71
C ARG A 42 14.70 -4.59 -5.27
N ARG A 43 15.47 -3.83 -4.49
CA ARG A 43 16.82 -3.38 -4.92
C ARG A 43 17.84 -4.51 -5.12
N ARG A 44 17.54 -5.71 -4.62
CA ARG A 44 18.43 -6.87 -4.68
C ARG A 44 18.06 -7.86 -5.78
N CYS A 45 16.96 -7.64 -6.51
CA CYS A 45 16.51 -8.55 -7.55
C CYS A 45 15.87 -7.82 -8.74
N GLU A 46 15.93 -8.43 -9.92
CA GLU A 46 15.24 -7.92 -11.11
C GLU A 46 13.74 -8.21 -11.05
N ARG A 47 13.36 -9.36 -10.45
CA ARG A 47 11.99 -9.77 -10.19
C ARG A 47 11.81 -10.17 -8.72
N LEU A 48 10.86 -9.54 -8.03
CA LEU A 48 10.51 -9.81 -6.64
C LEU A 48 9.20 -10.59 -6.56
N VAL A 49 9.27 -11.79 -5.97
CA VAL A 49 8.10 -12.60 -5.59
C VAL A 49 7.86 -12.45 -4.09
N ALA A 50 6.71 -11.91 -3.70
CA ALA A 50 6.32 -11.85 -2.30
C ALA A 50 5.62 -13.15 -1.90
N ARG A 51 6.10 -13.79 -0.84
CA ARG A 51 5.58 -15.07 -0.36
C ARG A 51 4.79 -14.89 0.91
N VAL A 52 3.49 -15.10 0.82
CA VAL A 52 2.56 -14.81 1.90
C VAL A 52 2.37 -16.06 2.75
N ARG A 53 2.64 -15.95 4.06
CA ARG A 53 2.38 -17.04 5.02
C ARG A 53 0.87 -17.28 5.16
N THR A 54 0.43 -18.52 5.33
CA THR A 54 -0.97 -18.86 5.62
C THR A 54 -1.39 -18.37 7.01
N ASP A 55 -2.70 -18.30 7.26
CA ASP A 55 -3.21 -17.85 8.56
C ASP A 55 -2.73 -18.76 9.70
N GLU A 56 -2.73 -20.07 9.49
CA GLU A 56 -2.20 -21.06 10.44
C GLU A 56 -0.68 -20.88 10.68
N GLN A 57 0.09 -20.60 9.62
CA GLN A 57 1.52 -20.37 9.74
C GLN A 57 1.82 -19.09 10.53
N VAL A 58 1.04 -18.02 10.31
CA VAL A 58 1.15 -16.77 11.07
C VAL A 58 0.76 -17.01 12.53
N GLU A 59 -0.34 -17.70 12.80
CA GLU A 59 -0.78 -18.01 14.17
C GLU A 59 0.25 -18.86 14.92
N ARG A 60 0.78 -19.90 14.29
CA ARG A 60 1.81 -20.75 14.87
C ARG A 60 3.09 -19.97 15.19
N LEU A 61 3.48 -19.03 14.33
CA LEU A 61 4.71 -18.25 14.51
C LEU A 61 4.51 -17.14 15.54
N GLU A 62 3.47 -16.32 15.38
CA GLU A 62 3.27 -15.09 16.15
C GLU A 62 2.52 -15.34 17.46
N GLY A 63 1.74 -16.43 17.54
CA GLY A 63 0.87 -16.77 18.67
C GLY A 63 -0.54 -16.19 18.55
N LEU A 64 -0.85 -15.51 17.44
CA LEU A 64 -2.14 -14.89 17.14
C LEU A 64 -2.41 -15.02 15.63
N ALA A 65 -3.65 -15.34 15.26
CA ALA A 65 -4.09 -15.30 13.87
C ALA A 65 -3.88 -13.90 13.25
N PRO A 66 -3.66 -13.79 11.93
CA PRO A 66 -3.57 -12.49 11.27
C PRO A 66 -4.91 -11.74 11.38
N VAL A 67 -4.85 -10.42 11.30
CA VAL A 67 -6.03 -9.54 11.29
C VAL A 67 -6.78 -9.70 9.97
N MET A 68 -6.05 -9.77 8.85
CA MET A 68 -6.62 -9.98 7.53
C MET A 68 -6.44 -11.44 7.08
N PRO A 69 -7.47 -12.05 6.46
CA PRO A 69 -7.38 -13.41 5.93
C PRO A 69 -6.37 -13.47 4.77
N LEU A 70 -5.87 -14.68 4.51
CA LEU A 70 -4.83 -14.93 3.51
C LEU A 70 -5.14 -14.34 2.12
N ASP A 71 -6.36 -14.50 1.62
CA ASP A 71 -6.78 -14.01 0.30
C ASP A 71 -6.73 -12.48 0.19
N GLU A 72 -7.12 -11.78 1.25
CA GLU A 72 -7.00 -10.32 1.32
C GLU A 72 -5.53 -9.89 1.36
N ARG A 73 -4.68 -10.57 2.15
CA ARG A 73 -3.24 -10.27 2.22
C ARG A 73 -2.55 -10.48 0.87
N ILE A 74 -2.85 -11.57 0.17
CA ILE A 74 -2.34 -11.82 -1.19
C ILE A 74 -2.73 -10.68 -2.13
N SER A 75 -4.01 -10.30 -2.15
CA SER A 75 -4.52 -9.25 -3.04
C SER A 75 -3.85 -7.90 -2.77
N LEU A 76 -3.67 -7.54 -1.49
CA LEU A 76 -3.04 -6.29 -1.10
C LEU A 76 -1.56 -6.23 -1.47
N VAL A 77 -0.82 -7.33 -1.25
CA VAL A 77 0.60 -7.41 -1.60
C VAL A 77 0.81 -7.43 -3.11
N ALA A 78 -0.05 -8.12 -3.86
CA ALA A 78 -0.01 -8.16 -5.32
C ALA A 78 -0.26 -6.80 -5.97
N ALA A 79 -0.91 -5.89 -5.27
CA ALA A 79 -1.19 -4.55 -5.77
C ALA A 79 -0.01 -3.57 -5.63
N LEU A 80 1.09 -3.94 -4.97
CA LEU A 80 2.22 -3.04 -4.68
C LEU A 80 3.14 -2.83 -5.89
N LYS A 81 3.61 -1.59 -6.09
CA LYS A 81 4.50 -1.17 -7.20
C LYS A 81 5.81 -1.97 -7.26
N ASP A 82 6.35 -2.37 -6.11
CA ASP A 82 7.65 -3.04 -5.98
C ASP A 82 7.57 -4.58 -5.99
N VAL A 83 6.38 -5.16 -6.16
CA VAL A 83 6.14 -6.61 -6.17
C VAL A 83 5.69 -7.05 -7.56
N ASP A 84 6.39 -8.00 -8.18
CA ASP A 84 6.05 -8.48 -9.53
C ASP A 84 5.14 -9.72 -9.51
N ASP A 85 5.19 -10.51 -8.43
CA ASP A 85 4.36 -11.71 -8.28
C ASP A 85 4.14 -12.05 -6.80
N VAL A 86 3.10 -12.84 -6.52
CA VAL A 86 2.77 -13.30 -5.17
C VAL A 86 2.54 -14.81 -5.17
N ASP A 87 3.17 -15.49 -4.24
CA ASP A 87 2.89 -16.90 -3.95
C ASP A 87 2.58 -17.12 -2.46
N VAL A 88 2.21 -18.35 -2.12
CA VAL A 88 1.94 -18.77 -0.75
C VAL A 88 3.02 -19.75 -0.30
N VAL A 89 3.47 -19.62 0.95
CA VAL A 89 4.48 -20.51 1.53
C VAL A 89 3.94 -21.94 1.63
N GLY A 90 4.65 -22.89 1.02
CA GLY A 90 4.24 -24.29 0.96
C GLY A 90 4.47 -25.04 2.30
N PRO A 91 3.81 -26.20 2.50
CA PRO A 91 3.94 -26.98 3.73
C PRO A 91 5.37 -27.46 4.03
N ALA A 92 6.12 -27.88 2.99
CA ALA A 92 7.48 -28.39 3.15
C ALA A 92 8.47 -27.31 3.64
N GLU A 93 8.33 -26.10 3.14
CA GLU A 93 9.15 -24.95 3.58
C GLU A 93 8.75 -24.50 4.99
N ALA A 94 7.44 -24.51 5.28
CA ALA A 94 6.97 -24.22 6.62
C ALA A 94 7.51 -25.22 7.66
N ALA A 95 7.72 -26.48 7.27
CA ALA A 95 8.35 -27.50 8.09
C ALA A 95 9.87 -27.32 8.25
N ALA A 96 10.55 -26.76 7.25
CA ALA A 96 11.98 -26.42 7.33
C ALA A 96 12.28 -25.25 8.28
N GLY A 97 11.25 -24.46 8.64
CA GLY A 97 11.31 -23.40 9.64
C GLY A 97 10.77 -22.08 9.10
N LEU A 98 9.92 -21.40 9.88
CA LEU A 98 9.31 -20.14 9.47
C LEU A 98 10.19 -18.90 9.73
N GLY A 99 11.37 -19.11 10.32
CA GLY A 99 12.24 -18.04 10.80
C GLY A 99 11.75 -17.42 12.13
N PRO A 100 12.34 -16.29 12.53
CA PRO A 100 11.95 -15.60 13.76
C PRO A 100 10.58 -14.91 13.64
N LYS A 101 9.95 -14.64 14.79
CA LYS A 101 8.75 -13.80 14.87
C LYS A 101 8.98 -12.44 14.20
N GLN A 102 7.95 -11.94 13.52
CA GLN A 102 7.92 -10.64 12.85
C GLN A 102 9.06 -10.44 11.83
N ALA A 103 9.65 -11.55 11.35
CA ALA A 103 10.73 -11.50 10.38
C ALA A 103 10.21 -11.65 8.95
N TYR A 104 10.83 -10.87 8.07
CA TYR A 104 10.72 -11.05 6.64
C TYR A 104 11.98 -11.77 6.14
N LEU A 105 11.80 -12.85 5.40
CA LEU A 105 12.91 -13.68 4.93
C LEU A 105 13.12 -13.44 3.44
N PHE A 106 14.24 -12.84 3.09
CA PHE A 106 14.65 -12.67 1.70
C PHE A 106 15.54 -13.85 1.28
N THR A 107 15.20 -14.50 0.17
CA THR A 107 15.99 -15.58 -0.41
C THR A 107 16.18 -15.31 -1.90
N ALA A 108 17.42 -15.27 -2.36
CA ALA A 108 17.73 -15.23 -3.78
C ALA A 108 17.44 -16.60 -4.44
N GLU A 109 16.90 -16.62 -5.65
CA GLU A 109 16.80 -17.83 -6.46
C GLU A 109 18.16 -18.17 -7.06
N ALA A 110 19.05 -18.73 -6.23
CA ALA A 110 20.36 -19.19 -6.65
C ALA A 110 20.73 -20.49 -5.92
N PRO A 111 21.48 -21.40 -6.56
CA PRO A 111 21.95 -22.62 -5.91
C PRO A 111 22.71 -22.33 -4.62
N GLY A 112 22.26 -22.92 -3.51
CA GLY A 112 22.87 -22.74 -2.19
C GLY A 112 22.56 -21.40 -1.50
N ALA A 113 21.64 -20.59 -2.03
CA ALA A 113 21.22 -19.36 -1.38
C ALA A 113 20.58 -19.63 -0.02
N THR A 114 20.99 -18.86 0.98
CA THR A 114 20.42 -18.89 2.33
C THR A 114 19.46 -17.74 2.53
N ALA A 115 18.41 -17.96 3.31
CA ALA A 115 17.49 -16.88 3.70
C ALA A 115 18.20 -15.86 4.61
N GLU A 116 18.03 -14.57 4.30
CA GLU A 116 18.43 -13.44 5.13
C GLU A 116 17.20 -12.84 5.80
N VAL A 117 17.33 -12.45 7.07
CA VAL A 117 16.28 -11.71 7.78
C VAL A 117 16.38 -10.23 7.42
N LEU A 118 15.36 -9.71 6.75
CA LEU A 118 15.16 -8.28 6.57
C LEU A 118 14.25 -7.73 7.68
N ARG A 119 14.53 -6.49 8.09
CA ARG A 119 13.73 -5.74 9.07
C ARG A 119 13.51 -4.32 8.58
N PRO A 120 12.40 -3.68 8.99
CA PRO A 120 12.22 -2.26 8.77
C PRO A 120 13.41 -1.48 9.34
N ARG A 121 13.98 -0.59 8.53
CA ARG A 121 15.09 0.25 8.94
C ARG A 121 14.60 1.39 9.85
N SER A 122 15.34 1.67 10.92
CA SER A 122 15.10 2.86 11.75
C SER A 122 15.54 4.16 11.03
N ASP A 123 16.48 4.03 10.09
CA ASP A 123 16.98 5.07 9.20
C ASP A 123 16.33 5.00 7.81
N ALA A 124 15.16 4.36 7.69
CA ALA A 124 14.38 4.40 6.46
C ALA A 124 14.16 5.88 6.05
N PRO A 125 14.13 6.18 4.73
CA PRO A 125 13.87 7.53 4.26
C PRO A 125 12.66 8.09 4.99
N ALA A 126 12.79 9.32 5.50
CA ALA A 126 11.65 10.01 6.08
C ALA A 126 10.50 9.98 5.07
N LEU A 127 9.30 9.66 5.54
CA LEU A 127 8.11 9.79 4.71
C LEU A 127 8.11 11.23 4.16
N PRO A 128 7.83 11.41 2.86
CA PRO A 128 7.79 12.75 2.28
C PRO A 128 6.93 13.64 3.17
N ALA A 129 7.37 14.88 3.38
CA ALA A 129 6.59 15.81 4.19
C ALA A 129 5.16 15.85 3.63
N VAL A 130 4.13 15.90 4.48
CA VAL A 130 2.72 15.87 4.02
C VAL A 130 2.44 16.89 2.89
N ALA A 131 3.17 18.01 2.88
CA ALA A 131 3.12 19.02 1.82
C ALA A 131 3.80 18.62 0.50
N GLU A 132 4.80 17.72 0.54
CA GLU A 132 5.52 17.14 -0.60
C GLU A 132 4.86 15.87 -1.16
N VAL A 133 3.98 15.20 -0.39
CA VAL A 133 3.15 14.07 -0.88
C VAL A 133 2.09 14.56 -1.90
N ILE A 134 2.22 15.76 -2.44
CA ILE A 134 1.30 16.39 -3.37
C ILE A 134 2.09 17.15 -4.42
N VAL A 135 1.63 17.01 -5.66
CA VAL A 135 1.95 17.77 -6.87
C VAL A 135 3.02 17.13 -7.76
N ARG A 136 2.55 16.22 -8.62
CA ARG A 136 2.85 16.33 -10.06
C ARG A 136 1.57 16.67 -10.82
N THR A 137 0.92 17.79 -10.50
CA THR A 137 -0.15 18.29 -11.35
C THR A 137 0.49 19.07 -12.51
N GLU A 138 1.24 18.37 -13.36
CA GLU A 138 1.29 18.82 -14.74
C GLU A 138 -0.14 18.74 -15.27
N ALA A 139 -0.56 19.78 -16.01
CA ALA A 139 -1.84 19.79 -16.68
C ALA A 139 -1.96 18.49 -17.49
N SER A 140 -3.06 17.77 -17.30
CA SER A 140 -3.32 16.54 -18.03
C SER A 140 -3.20 16.81 -19.52
N ASP A 141 -2.51 15.94 -20.25
CA ASP A 141 -2.47 16.02 -21.70
C ASP A 141 -3.91 16.04 -22.25
N PRO A 142 -4.20 16.81 -23.31
CA PRO A 142 -5.51 16.84 -23.93
C PRO A 142 -6.00 15.41 -24.25
N GLY A 143 -7.14 15.02 -23.69
CA GLY A 143 -7.77 13.71 -23.91
C GLY A 143 -7.48 12.66 -22.83
N VAL A 144 -6.65 12.94 -21.83
CA VAL A 144 -6.47 12.07 -20.65
C VAL A 144 -7.63 12.26 -19.68
N ARG A 145 -8.39 11.19 -19.41
CA ARG A 145 -9.46 11.21 -18.41
C ARG A 145 -8.90 11.02 -17.01
N VAL A 146 -9.01 12.03 -16.17
CA VAL A 146 -8.50 12.03 -14.79
C VAL A 146 -9.60 11.61 -13.82
N GLY A 147 -9.33 10.52 -13.10
CA GLY A 147 -10.17 10.00 -12.03
C GLY A 147 -9.71 10.45 -10.65
N TYR A 148 -10.67 10.73 -9.75
CA TYR A 148 -10.39 11.10 -8.37
C TYR A 148 -11.15 10.23 -7.37
N VAL A 149 -10.43 9.64 -6.41
CA VAL A 149 -11.03 8.86 -5.32
C VAL A 149 -10.62 9.48 -3.97
N PRO A 150 -11.53 10.17 -3.25
CA PRO A 150 -11.24 10.67 -1.92
C PRO A 150 -11.54 9.61 -0.84
N GLY A 151 -10.65 9.48 0.14
CA GLY A 151 -10.81 8.50 1.21
C GLY A 151 -9.98 8.78 2.46
N GLY A 152 -10.37 8.11 3.55
CA GLY A 152 -9.57 8.09 4.76
C GLY A 152 -8.37 7.17 4.65
N TRP A 153 -8.48 6.05 3.93
CA TRP A 153 -7.40 5.06 3.72
C TRP A 153 -6.74 4.58 5.03
N ASP A 154 -7.49 4.60 6.13
CA ASP A 154 -7.03 4.20 7.46
C ASP A 154 -7.00 2.68 7.57
N MET A 155 -5.85 2.12 8.00
CA MET A 155 -5.57 0.68 7.96
C MET A 155 -5.95 0.07 6.61
N PHE A 156 -5.15 0.36 5.58
CA PHE A 156 -5.45 -0.02 4.21
C PHE A 156 -5.80 -1.52 4.08
N HIS A 157 -6.91 -1.81 3.40
CA HIS A 157 -7.57 -3.12 3.42
C HIS A 157 -8.27 -3.40 2.09
N ILE A 158 -8.78 -4.62 1.89
CA ILE A 158 -9.31 -5.04 0.58
C ILE A 158 -10.41 -4.13 0.03
N GLY A 159 -11.27 -3.59 0.90
CA GLY A 159 -12.30 -2.63 0.50
C GLY A 159 -11.73 -1.36 -0.16
N HIS A 160 -10.58 -0.87 0.30
CA HIS A 160 -9.88 0.26 -0.31
C HIS A 160 -9.26 -0.12 -1.66
N LEU A 161 -8.65 -1.31 -1.77
CA LEU A 161 -8.09 -1.78 -3.03
C LEU A 161 -9.18 -1.92 -4.11
N ARG A 162 -10.34 -2.49 -3.76
CA ARG A 162 -11.44 -2.70 -4.72
C ARG A 162 -12.02 -1.41 -5.29
N ILE A 163 -12.09 -0.33 -4.51
CA ILE A 163 -12.53 0.96 -5.05
C ILE A 163 -11.47 1.56 -5.98
N ILE A 164 -10.18 1.39 -5.67
CA ILE A 164 -9.07 1.81 -6.54
C ILE A 164 -9.09 1.03 -7.86
N GLU A 165 -9.26 -0.30 -7.83
CA GLU A 165 -9.37 -1.15 -9.03
C GLU A 165 -10.53 -0.72 -9.95
N ARG A 166 -11.71 -0.49 -9.36
CA ARG A 166 -12.89 -0.03 -10.11
C ARG A 166 -12.70 1.38 -10.68
N ALA A 167 -12.09 2.28 -9.91
CA ALA A 167 -11.80 3.63 -10.37
C ALA A 167 -10.78 3.64 -11.51
N ARG A 168 -9.69 2.87 -11.38
CA ARG A 168 -8.61 2.80 -12.38
C ARG A 168 -9.10 2.31 -13.73
N SER A 169 -10.08 1.42 -13.77
CA SER A 169 -10.68 0.92 -15.03
C SER A 169 -11.58 1.93 -15.74
N LEU A 170 -11.88 3.08 -15.12
CA LEU A 170 -12.77 4.12 -15.63
C LEU A 170 -12.08 5.48 -15.85
N CYS A 171 -10.75 5.51 -15.78
CA CYS A 171 -9.92 6.70 -16.03
C CYS A 171 -8.57 6.29 -16.63
N ASP A 172 -7.86 7.24 -17.22
CA ASP A 172 -6.52 7.04 -17.77
C ASP A 172 -5.45 7.31 -16.70
N ARG A 173 -5.73 8.27 -15.82
CA ARG A 173 -4.91 8.67 -14.67
C ARG A 173 -5.76 8.69 -13.40
N LEU A 174 -5.35 7.97 -12.37
CA LEU A 174 -6.04 7.87 -11.09
C LEU A 174 -5.31 8.65 -9.99
N VAL A 175 -5.96 9.70 -9.49
CA VAL A 175 -5.51 10.50 -8.36
C VAL A 175 -6.27 10.11 -7.10
N VAL A 176 -5.56 9.78 -6.03
CA VAL A 176 -6.16 9.39 -4.75
C VAL A 176 -6.01 10.52 -3.72
N GLY A 177 -7.16 11.00 -3.23
CA GLY A 177 -7.25 12.00 -2.18
C GLY A 177 -7.18 11.38 -0.79
N VAL A 178 -6.11 11.66 -0.05
CA VAL A 178 -5.92 11.18 1.32
C VAL A 178 -6.38 12.24 2.31
N VAL A 179 -7.52 11.99 2.95
CA VAL A 179 -8.16 12.98 3.82
C VAL A 179 -7.32 13.21 5.08
N THR A 180 -7.17 14.48 5.50
CA THR A 180 -6.40 14.81 6.71
C THR A 180 -7.05 14.31 7.99
N ASP A 181 -6.23 14.18 9.03
CA ASP A 181 -6.68 13.71 10.34
C ASP A 181 -7.75 14.65 10.92
N GLU A 182 -7.58 15.96 10.80
CA GLU A 182 -8.55 16.96 11.28
C GLU A 182 -9.86 16.88 10.51
N ALA A 183 -9.80 16.69 9.19
CA ALA A 183 -11.00 16.54 8.36
C ALA A 183 -11.74 15.23 8.68
N LEU A 184 -11.01 14.13 8.95
CA LEU A 184 -11.60 12.87 9.40
C LEU A 184 -12.23 13.00 10.78
N VAL A 185 -11.60 13.70 11.74
CA VAL A 185 -12.17 13.97 13.07
C VAL A 185 -13.45 14.77 12.94
N ARG A 186 -13.47 15.85 12.14
CA ARG A 186 -14.70 16.64 11.89
C ARG A 186 -15.82 15.79 11.27
N ALA A 187 -15.48 14.87 10.37
CA ALA A 187 -16.46 14.07 9.64
C ALA A 187 -16.98 12.84 10.41
N LYS A 188 -16.12 12.20 11.22
CA LYS A 188 -16.38 10.89 11.84
C LYS A 188 -16.30 10.91 13.37
N GLY A 189 -15.94 12.05 13.98
CA GLY A 189 -15.85 12.21 15.44
C GLY A 189 -14.65 11.51 16.10
N ARG A 190 -13.71 10.95 15.33
CA ARG A 190 -12.54 10.25 15.85
C ARG A 190 -11.35 10.31 14.89
N PRO A 191 -10.10 10.29 15.39
CA PRO A 191 -8.91 10.28 14.55
C PRO A 191 -8.67 8.91 13.87
N PRO A 192 -7.95 8.88 12.73
CA PRO A 192 -7.45 7.63 12.16
C PRO A 192 -6.46 6.93 13.11
N MET A 193 -6.19 5.63 12.90
CA MET A 193 -5.13 4.91 13.66
C MET A 193 -3.77 5.17 13.04
N VAL A 194 -3.74 5.27 11.72
CA VAL A 194 -2.53 5.46 10.92
C VAL A 194 -2.42 6.94 10.57
N THR A 195 -1.23 7.50 10.71
CA THR A 195 -0.99 8.93 10.47
C THR A 195 -1.23 9.28 9.00
N LEU A 196 -1.51 10.55 8.72
CA LEU A 196 -1.67 11.03 7.33
C LEU A 196 -0.50 10.65 6.42
N ALA A 197 0.74 10.83 6.86
CA ALA A 197 1.93 10.53 6.07
C ALA A 197 2.03 9.03 5.74
N GLU A 198 1.78 8.16 6.73
CA GLU A 198 1.81 6.71 6.53
C GLU A 198 0.69 6.22 5.61
N ARG A 199 -0.54 6.74 5.79
CA ARG A 199 -1.67 6.42 4.90
C ARG A 199 -1.36 6.82 3.47
N ALA A 200 -0.79 8.00 3.28
CA ALA A 200 -0.42 8.50 1.95
C ALA A 200 0.68 7.66 1.30
N ALA A 201 1.71 7.26 2.06
CA ALA A 201 2.78 6.40 1.57
C ALA A 201 2.28 4.99 1.19
N VAL A 202 1.35 4.41 1.97
CA VAL A 202 0.74 3.12 1.63
C VAL A 202 -0.10 3.20 0.36
N VAL A 203 -0.88 4.26 0.20
CA VAL A 203 -1.67 4.47 -1.03
C VAL A 203 -0.77 4.71 -2.24
N ASP A 204 0.30 5.51 -2.08
CA ASP A 204 1.26 5.76 -3.16
C ASP A 204 2.02 4.49 -3.58
N ALA A 205 2.19 3.52 -2.67
CA ALA A 205 2.81 2.24 -3.02
C ALA A 205 1.92 1.33 -3.89
N ILE A 206 0.65 1.67 -4.14
CA ILE A 206 -0.27 0.87 -4.96
C ILE A 206 -0.04 1.14 -6.45
N SER A 207 0.20 0.09 -7.23
CA SER A 207 0.52 0.14 -8.67
C SER A 207 -0.54 0.81 -9.54
N LEU A 208 -1.80 0.76 -9.13
CA LEU A 208 -2.93 1.38 -9.83
C LEU A 208 -3.10 2.87 -9.52
N VAL A 209 -2.33 3.42 -8.59
CA VAL A 209 -2.40 4.83 -8.17
C VAL A 209 -1.28 5.61 -8.85
N ASP A 210 -1.67 6.58 -9.68
CA ASP A 210 -0.73 7.44 -10.39
C ASP A 210 -0.23 8.57 -9.49
N ASP A 211 -1.14 9.19 -8.72
CA ASP A 211 -0.80 10.28 -7.79
C ASP A 211 -1.59 10.20 -6.49
N VAL A 212 -0.95 10.67 -5.43
CA VAL A 212 -1.59 10.94 -4.14
C VAL A 212 -1.66 12.44 -3.91
N VAL A 213 -2.77 12.91 -3.33
CA VAL A 213 -2.93 14.30 -2.91
C VAL A 213 -3.57 14.36 -1.53
N VAL A 214 -3.19 15.34 -0.71
CA VAL A 214 -3.83 15.55 0.60
C VAL A 214 -5.15 16.28 0.40
N ASP A 215 -6.21 15.67 0.92
CA ASP A 215 -7.57 16.17 0.85
C ASP A 215 -7.97 16.80 2.20
N THR A 216 -7.98 18.14 2.25
CA THR A 216 -8.15 18.88 3.50
C THR A 216 -9.61 19.16 3.86
N SER A 217 -10.57 18.82 2.99
CA SER A 217 -11.94 19.32 3.10
C SER A 217 -13.00 18.34 2.61
N SER A 218 -14.21 18.42 3.18
CA SER A 218 -15.38 17.75 2.62
C SER A 218 -15.88 18.40 1.33
N ASN A 219 -15.55 19.68 1.09
CA ASN A 219 -15.85 20.36 -0.16
C ASN A 219 -14.91 19.89 -1.27
N LYS A 220 -15.45 19.19 -2.27
CA LYS A 220 -14.65 18.58 -3.35
C LYS A 220 -14.29 19.55 -4.47
N LEU A 221 -14.89 20.74 -4.51
CA LEU A 221 -14.45 21.81 -5.41
C LEU A 221 -13.00 22.22 -5.12
N LEU A 222 -12.58 22.24 -3.85
CA LEU A 222 -11.19 22.56 -3.46
C LEU A 222 -10.19 21.51 -3.93
N ALA A 223 -10.61 20.24 -4.01
CA ALA A 223 -9.77 19.18 -4.56
C ALA A 223 -9.73 19.29 -6.10
N TRP A 224 -10.88 19.59 -6.72
CA TRP A 224 -11.00 19.78 -8.16
C TRP A 224 -10.17 20.98 -8.65
N GLU A 225 -10.18 22.11 -7.95
CA GLU A 225 -9.33 23.28 -8.29
C GLU A 225 -7.84 22.95 -8.33
N LYS A 226 -7.40 21.98 -7.52
CA LYS A 226 -6.00 21.55 -7.46
C LYS A 226 -5.66 20.49 -8.51
N VAL A 227 -6.59 19.57 -8.76
CA VAL A 227 -6.31 18.34 -9.53
C VAL A 227 -6.86 18.41 -10.95
N GLY A 228 -7.99 19.08 -11.16
CA GLY A 228 -8.69 19.13 -12.44
C GLY A 228 -9.24 17.78 -12.89
N PHE A 229 -9.78 16.97 -11.97
CA PHE A 229 -10.34 15.65 -12.33
C PHE A 229 -11.64 15.75 -13.12
N ASP A 230 -11.89 14.77 -13.99
CA ASP A 230 -13.10 14.67 -14.82
C ASP A 230 -14.18 13.78 -14.20
N VAL A 231 -13.77 12.82 -13.38
CA VAL A 231 -14.67 11.88 -12.71
C VAL A 231 -14.30 11.69 -11.25
N LEU A 232 -15.30 11.83 -10.37
CA LEU A 232 -15.17 11.55 -8.94
C LEU A 232 -15.81 10.19 -8.63
N PHE A 233 -15.09 9.35 -7.90
CA PHE A 233 -15.56 8.02 -7.49
C PHE A 233 -15.88 7.98 -6.00
N LYS A 234 -17.04 7.43 -5.66
CA LYS A 234 -17.53 7.28 -4.28
C LYS A 234 -18.21 5.94 -4.04
N GLY A 235 -18.33 5.54 -2.78
CA GLY A 235 -19.24 4.46 -2.39
C GLY A 235 -20.70 4.93 -2.50
N ASP A 236 -21.60 4.00 -2.84
CA ASP A 236 -23.04 4.26 -2.95
C ASP A 236 -23.73 4.55 -1.61
N ASP A 237 -23.01 4.41 -0.48
CA ASP A 237 -23.43 4.88 0.84
C ASP A 237 -23.71 6.39 0.91
N TRP A 238 -23.26 7.15 -0.09
CA TRP A 238 -23.53 8.58 -0.24
C TRP A 238 -24.80 8.89 -1.04
N ARG A 239 -25.24 7.99 -1.91
CA ARG A 239 -26.33 8.23 -2.86
C ARG A 239 -27.65 8.45 -2.11
N GLY A 240 -28.37 9.52 -2.45
CA GLY A 240 -29.66 9.86 -1.83
C GLY A 240 -29.55 10.39 -0.41
N THR A 241 -28.35 10.75 0.04
CA THR A 241 -28.15 11.49 1.29
C THR A 241 -28.00 12.99 0.99
N ALA A 242 -28.34 13.85 1.94
CA ALA A 242 -28.15 15.30 1.78
C ALA A 242 -26.69 15.70 1.44
N LYS A 243 -25.69 14.89 1.86
CA LYS A 243 -24.29 15.09 1.50
C LYS A 243 -24.00 14.66 0.07
N GLY A 244 -24.59 13.55 -0.39
CA GLY A 244 -24.49 13.08 -1.77
C GLY A 244 -25.15 14.04 -2.74
N ASP A 245 -26.38 14.47 -2.46
CA ASP A 245 -27.13 15.40 -3.31
C ASP A 245 -26.37 16.73 -3.48
N ARG A 246 -25.77 17.22 -2.40
CA ARG A 246 -24.91 18.40 -2.44
C ARG A 246 -23.66 18.17 -3.28
N LEU A 247 -22.99 17.02 -3.12
CA LEU A 247 -21.81 16.66 -3.90
C LEU A 247 -22.13 16.57 -5.39
N GLU A 248 -23.27 15.97 -5.75
CA GLU A 248 -23.76 15.88 -7.13
C GLU A 248 -23.96 17.27 -7.73
N ALA A 249 -24.62 18.18 -7.00
CA ALA A 249 -24.82 19.56 -7.44
C ALA A 249 -23.50 20.33 -7.60
N GLU A 250 -22.55 20.16 -6.67
CA GLU A 250 -21.22 20.79 -6.74
C GLU A 250 -20.41 20.26 -7.93
N MET A 251 -20.38 18.95 -8.16
CA MET A 251 -19.65 18.35 -9.29
C MET A 251 -20.26 18.73 -10.65
N ALA A 252 -21.60 18.81 -10.73
CA ALA A 252 -22.29 19.25 -11.95
C ALA A 252 -21.93 20.69 -12.36
N GLN A 253 -21.66 21.59 -11.41
CA GLN A 253 -21.26 22.98 -11.70
C GLN A 253 -19.94 23.08 -12.46
N VAL A 254 -19.05 22.09 -12.27
CA VAL A 254 -17.72 22.04 -12.88
C VAL A 254 -17.60 20.96 -13.95
N GLY A 255 -18.72 20.36 -14.37
CA GLY A 255 -18.76 19.34 -15.42
C GLY A 255 -18.16 17.99 -15.04
N VAL A 256 -17.98 17.72 -13.74
CA VAL A 256 -17.42 16.45 -13.26
C VAL A 256 -18.49 15.38 -13.18
N GLU A 257 -18.18 14.20 -13.71
CA GLU A 257 -19.02 13.02 -13.56
C GLU A 257 -18.88 12.41 -12.15
N LEU A 258 -19.99 12.14 -11.46
CA LEU A 258 -19.97 11.41 -10.20
C LEU A 258 -20.35 9.94 -10.42
N ARG A 259 -19.44 9.01 -10.08
CA ARG A 259 -19.62 7.56 -10.19
C ARG A 259 -19.68 6.94 -8.80
N TYR A 260 -20.81 6.28 -8.51
CA TYR A 260 -20.96 5.48 -7.30
C TYR A 260 -20.64 4.01 -7.55
N PHE A 261 -19.97 3.39 -6.60
CA PHE A 261 -19.75 1.95 -6.59
C PHE A 261 -20.52 1.29 -5.46
N PRO A 262 -21.06 0.07 -5.69
CA PRO A 262 -21.67 -0.71 -4.63
C PRO A 262 -20.72 -0.83 -3.44
N TYR A 263 -21.20 -0.40 -2.28
CA TYR A 263 -20.51 -0.60 -1.02
C TYR A 263 -20.20 -2.09 -0.92
N THR A 264 -18.92 -2.38 -0.73
CA THR A 264 -18.44 -3.75 -0.70
C THR A 264 -18.45 -4.16 0.77
N PRO A 265 -19.40 -4.99 1.22
CA PRO A 265 -19.52 -5.39 2.62
C PRO A 265 -18.41 -6.38 2.98
N HIS A 266 -17.20 -5.86 3.13
CA HIS A 266 -16.01 -6.57 3.56
C HIS A 266 -15.32 -5.77 4.68
N THR A 267 -14.11 -6.18 5.05
CA THR A 267 -13.22 -5.52 6.00
C THR A 267 -13.29 -3.99 5.91
N SER A 268 -13.57 -3.35 7.03
CA SER A 268 -13.59 -1.88 7.19
C SER A 268 -12.68 -1.47 8.33
N SER A 269 -12.18 -0.23 8.32
CA SER A 269 -11.36 0.29 9.43
C SER A 269 -12.07 0.20 10.79
N THR A 270 -13.41 0.25 10.83
CA THR A 270 -14.16 0.05 12.08
C THR A 270 -14.09 -1.40 12.55
N ALA A 271 -14.30 -2.37 11.66
CA ALA A 271 -14.20 -3.79 11.99
C ALA A 271 -12.77 -4.18 12.41
N LEU A 272 -11.77 -3.67 11.69
CA LEU A 272 -10.35 -3.88 12.02
C LEU A 272 -9.99 -3.33 13.40
N ARG A 273 -10.48 -2.14 13.76
CA ARG A 273 -10.31 -1.58 15.11
C ARG A 273 -10.89 -2.49 16.19
N SER A 274 -12.08 -3.05 15.95
CA SER A 274 -12.71 -3.97 16.90
C SER A 274 -11.89 -5.26 17.08
N VAL A 275 -11.33 -5.81 16.00
CA VAL A 275 -10.43 -6.98 16.08
C VAL A 275 -9.17 -6.63 16.86
N LEU A 276 -8.53 -5.50 16.57
CA LEU A 276 -7.31 -5.07 17.26
C LEU A 276 -7.55 -4.75 18.74
N ALA A 277 -8.70 -4.20 19.09
CA ALA A 277 -9.06 -3.89 20.48
C ALA A 277 -9.42 -5.13 21.31
N ALA A 278 -9.74 -6.25 20.66
CA ALA A 278 -10.08 -7.52 21.31
C ALA A 278 -8.89 -8.46 21.49
N ARG A 279 -7.70 -8.09 20.99
CA ARG A 279 -6.45 -8.84 21.11
C ARG A 279 -5.70 -8.53 22.40
#